data_AF-A0AAE1YEM2-F1
#
_entry.id   AF-A0AAE1YEM2-F1
#
_cell.length_a   1.000
_cell.length_b   1.000
_cell.length_c   1.000
_cell.angle_alpha   90.00
_cell.angle_beta   90.00
_cell.angle_gamma   90.00
#
_symmetry.space_group_name_H-M   'P 1'
#
loop_
_entity.id
_entity.type
_entity.pdbx_description
1 polymer ?
#
loop_
_entity_poly.entity_id
_entity_poly.type
_entity_poly.pdbx_seq_one_letter_code
_entity_poly.pdbx_strand_id
1 'polypeptide(L)'
;MPAGPRLLGLPLEAPLSTVMLDGSWSWPTSGACGQFSTAASLDLLHPRCPTVAWYCLLRGKFKIPKHNYILWLAIRERLTTLDRPWFSHLETFYCLCDQPVLETHSHLFFGCPFSAGCVSVLQRRVRFFWPMSEWSWGVDWAWRRWRENHLLNMAHRATLAALVYQVWLERNKRIFSNQRSSP
;
A
#
# COMPACT_ATOMS: atom_id res chain seq x y z
N MET A 1 -9.38 -20.08 0.97
CA MET A 1 -10.34 -20.53 1.99
C MET A 1 -10.03 -19.79 3.29
N PRO A 2 -10.95 -19.00 3.87
CA PRO A 2 -10.70 -18.37 5.17
C PRO A 2 -10.54 -19.46 6.23
N ALA A 3 -9.37 -19.54 6.87
CA ALA A 3 -9.01 -20.61 7.80
C ALA A 3 -9.56 -20.36 9.22
N GLY A 4 -10.81 -19.95 9.37
CA GLY A 4 -11.41 -19.39 10.60
C GLY A 4 -11.15 -20.14 11.93
N PRO A 5 -12.11 -20.91 12.49
CA PRO A 5 -11.97 -21.52 13.84
C PRO A 5 -10.77 -22.47 14.00
N ARG A 6 -10.28 -23.02 12.89
CA ARG A 6 -9.16 -23.97 12.84
C ARG A 6 -7.86 -23.41 13.40
N LEU A 7 -7.62 -22.11 13.27
CA LEU A 7 -6.41 -21.48 13.79
C LEU A 7 -6.36 -21.44 15.32
N LEU A 8 -7.51 -21.62 15.98
CA LEU A 8 -7.62 -21.74 17.44
C LEU A 8 -7.72 -23.21 17.90
N GLY A 9 -7.47 -24.17 17.01
CA GLY A 9 -7.55 -25.60 17.32
C GLY A 9 -8.96 -26.19 17.28
N LEU A 10 -9.98 -25.41 16.86
CA LEU A 10 -11.35 -25.90 16.76
C LEU A 10 -11.59 -26.62 15.42
N PRO A 11 -12.18 -27.84 15.42
CA PRO A 11 -12.58 -28.49 14.18
C PRO A 11 -13.63 -27.66 13.44
N LEU A 12 -13.69 -27.82 12.11
CA LEU A 12 -14.60 -27.03 11.26
C LEU A 12 -16.08 -27.27 11.61
N GLU A 13 -16.38 -28.47 12.13
CA GLU A 13 -17.71 -28.90 12.54
C GLU A 13 -17.88 -28.90 14.07
N ALA A 14 -17.04 -28.16 14.80
CA ALA A 14 -17.17 -28.05 16.26
C ALA A 14 -18.56 -27.53 16.63
N PRO A 15 -19.36 -28.27 17.42
CA PRO A 15 -20.63 -27.75 17.92
C PRO A 15 -20.39 -26.59 18.90
N LEU A 16 -21.37 -25.71 19.07
CA LEU A 16 -21.28 -24.56 19.98
C LEU A 16 -20.96 -24.97 21.43
N SER A 17 -21.36 -26.18 21.85
CA SER A 17 -21.02 -26.78 23.14
C SER A 17 -19.52 -26.95 23.39
N THR A 18 -18.69 -26.90 22.33
CA THR A 18 -17.21 -26.97 22.46
C THR A 18 -16.63 -25.72 23.11
N VAL A 19 -17.32 -24.59 23.00
CA VAL A 19 -16.90 -23.27 23.51
C VAL A 19 -17.90 -22.71 24.54
N MET A 20 -19.04 -23.37 24.74
CA MET A 20 -20.01 -23.05 25.79
C MET A 20 -20.07 -24.18 26.81
N LEU A 21 -19.46 -23.95 27.97
CA LEU A 21 -19.47 -24.86 29.12
C LEU A 21 -20.37 -24.26 30.20
N ASP A 22 -21.36 -25.03 30.65
CA ASP A 22 -22.31 -24.64 31.72
C ASP A 22 -22.99 -23.27 31.51
N GLY A 23 -23.33 -22.95 30.26
CA GLY A 23 -23.98 -21.68 29.90
C GLY A 23 -23.03 -20.47 29.86
N SER A 24 -21.71 -20.70 30.02
CA SER A 24 -20.68 -19.68 29.96
C SER A 24 -19.73 -19.90 28.77
N TRP A 25 -19.25 -18.81 28.16
CA TRP A 25 -18.30 -18.89 27.06
C TRP A 25 -16.88 -19.16 27.56
N SER A 26 -16.29 -20.27 27.14
CA SER A 26 -14.89 -20.61 27.37
C SER A 26 -14.07 -20.36 26.10
N TRP A 27 -13.07 -19.49 26.20
CA TRP A 27 -12.16 -19.25 25.09
C TRP A 27 -11.26 -20.48 24.82
N PRO A 28 -11.08 -20.88 23.54
CA PRO A 28 -10.11 -21.93 23.21
C PRO A 28 -8.71 -21.51 23.63
N THR A 29 -7.93 -22.45 24.16
CA THR A 29 -6.59 -22.18 24.67
C THR A 29 -5.67 -21.71 23.54
N SER A 30 -5.01 -20.57 23.73
CA SER A 30 -4.09 -20.01 22.74
C SER A 30 -2.79 -19.58 23.44
N GLY A 31 -1.71 -20.29 23.15
CA GLY A 31 -0.39 -20.04 23.76
C GLY A 31 0.10 -21.19 24.66
N ALA A 32 1.31 -21.03 25.20
CA ALA A 32 2.03 -22.09 25.91
C ALA A 32 1.50 -22.40 27.33
N CYS A 33 0.68 -21.53 27.91
CA CYS A 33 0.23 -21.62 29.31
C CYS A 33 -1.15 -22.27 29.51
N GLY A 34 -1.76 -22.84 28.46
CA GLY A 34 -3.08 -23.48 28.58
C GLY A 34 -4.23 -22.51 28.90
N GLN A 35 -4.00 -21.20 28.76
CA GLN A 35 -5.01 -20.16 28.88
C GLN A 35 -5.15 -19.43 27.54
N PHE A 36 -6.27 -18.72 27.35
CA PHE A 36 -6.42 -17.84 26.21
C PHE A 36 -5.50 -16.62 26.36
N SER A 37 -4.72 -16.35 25.31
CA SER A 37 -3.96 -15.12 25.17
C SER A 37 -4.37 -14.42 23.89
N THR A 38 -4.84 -13.18 24.02
CA THR A 38 -5.19 -12.34 22.87
C THR A 38 -4.01 -12.19 21.90
N ALA A 39 -2.78 -12.06 22.42
CA ALA A 39 -1.59 -11.96 21.60
C ALA A 39 -1.31 -13.27 20.83
N ALA A 40 -1.40 -14.42 21.49
CA ALA A 40 -1.17 -15.72 20.85
C ALA A 40 -2.25 -16.04 19.81
N SER A 41 -3.52 -15.75 20.11
CA SER A 41 -4.63 -15.85 19.15
C SER A 41 -4.43 -14.93 17.95
N LEU A 42 -3.95 -13.70 18.17
CA LEU A 42 -3.70 -12.77 17.09
C LEU A 42 -2.57 -13.25 16.17
N ASP A 43 -1.50 -13.80 16.73
CA ASP A 43 -0.39 -14.42 15.97
C ASP A 43 -0.86 -15.64 15.15
N LEU A 44 -1.78 -16.44 15.70
CA LEU A 44 -2.41 -17.56 14.99
C LEU A 44 -3.30 -17.09 13.83
N LEU A 45 -4.10 -16.04 14.06
CA LEU A 45 -4.98 -15.45 13.04
C LEU A 45 -4.20 -14.68 11.96
N HIS A 46 -3.02 -14.15 12.31
CA HIS A 46 -2.14 -13.40 11.42
C HIS A 46 -0.76 -14.06 11.39
N PRO A 47 -0.63 -15.25 10.77
CA PRO A 47 0.65 -15.91 10.66
C PRO A 47 1.66 -14.96 10.02
N ARG A 48 2.86 -14.89 10.60
CA ARG A 48 3.93 -14.00 10.12
C ARG A 48 4.25 -14.34 8.66
N CYS A 49 3.82 -13.48 7.74
CA CYS A 49 4.17 -13.62 6.34
C CYS A 49 5.66 -13.30 6.13
N PRO A 50 6.30 -13.91 5.12
CA PRO A 50 7.65 -13.54 4.74
C PRO A 50 7.71 -12.04 4.44
N THR A 51 8.75 -11.38 4.94
CA THR A 51 8.92 -9.95 4.69
C THR A 51 9.20 -9.74 3.21
N VAL A 52 8.30 -9.02 2.55
CA VAL A 52 8.43 -8.63 1.15
C VAL A 52 9.59 -7.65 0.97
N ALA A 53 10.37 -7.80 -0.11
CA ALA A 53 11.60 -7.03 -0.34
C ALA A 53 11.37 -5.52 -0.34
N TRP A 54 10.25 -5.06 -0.92
CA TRP A 54 9.87 -3.65 -1.00
C TRP A 54 9.45 -3.04 0.35
N TYR A 55 9.27 -3.82 1.42
CA TYR A 55 8.94 -3.28 2.75
C TYR A 55 9.99 -2.26 3.23
N CYS A 56 11.24 -2.38 2.76
CA CYS A 56 12.29 -1.41 3.05
C CYS A 56 11.96 0.02 2.57
N LEU A 57 11.06 0.19 1.59
CA LEU A 57 10.62 1.50 1.12
C LEU A 57 9.69 2.20 2.11
N LEU A 58 9.03 1.44 2.99
CA LEU A 58 8.06 1.96 3.96
C LEU A 58 8.68 2.21 5.35
N ARG A 59 9.96 1.92 5.54
CA ARG A 59 10.68 2.11 6.81
C ARG A 59 11.63 3.31 6.74
N GLY A 60 11.88 3.95 7.87
CA GLY A 60 12.83 5.05 8.00
C GLY A 60 12.38 6.07 9.04
N LYS A 61 13.29 6.98 9.41
CA LYS A 61 13.01 8.04 10.41
C LYS A 61 12.09 9.14 9.86
N PHE A 62 12.11 9.40 8.56
CA PHE A 62 11.32 10.45 7.90
C PHE A 62 9.94 9.98 7.40
N LYS A 63 9.41 8.87 7.93
CA LYS A 63 8.15 8.31 7.48
C LYS A 63 6.97 9.19 7.94
N ILE A 64 6.06 9.48 7.02
CA ILE A 64 4.76 10.09 7.33
C ILE A 64 3.71 8.98 7.14
N PRO A 65 3.01 8.54 8.21
CA PRO A 65 2.11 7.39 8.14
C PRO A 65 1.08 7.46 7.00
N LYS A 66 0.45 8.63 6.81
CA LYS A 66 -0.53 8.86 5.73
C LYS A 66 0.08 8.65 4.34
N HIS A 67 1.29 9.14 4.10
CA HIS A 67 1.97 9.00 2.82
C HIS A 67 2.40 7.55 2.58
N ASN A 68 2.97 6.90 3.59
CA ASN A 68 3.38 5.50 3.50
C ASN A 68 2.21 4.56 3.27
N TYR A 69 1.03 4.86 3.83
CA TYR A 69 -0.18 4.09 3.57
C TYR A 69 -0.59 4.14 2.10
N ILE A 70 -0.60 5.34 1.50
CA ILE A 70 -0.89 5.50 0.06
C ILE A 70 0.20 4.85 -0.79
N LEU A 71 1.48 5.00 -0.45
CA LEU A 71 2.58 4.33 -1.15
C LEU A 71 2.45 2.80 -1.07
N TRP A 72 2.08 2.25 0.08
CA TRP A 72 1.82 0.82 0.24
C TRP A 72 0.69 0.34 -0.66
N LEU A 73 -0.40 1.11 -0.76
CA LEU A 73 -1.48 0.80 -1.70
C LEU A 73 -1.02 0.87 -3.16
N ALA A 74 -0.22 1.88 -3.52
CA ALA A 74 0.33 2.05 -4.86
C ALA A 74 1.27 0.90 -5.25
N ILE A 75 2.18 0.48 -4.37
CA ILE A 75 3.08 -0.66 -4.59
C ILE A 75 2.29 -1.96 -4.82
N ARG A 76 1.12 -2.10 -4.19
CA ARG A 76 0.25 -3.27 -4.33
C ARG A 76 -0.77 -3.14 -5.46
N GLU A 77 -0.74 -2.06 -6.21
CA GLU A 77 -1.72 -1.72 -7.25
C GLU A 77 -3.17 -1.74 -6.75
N ARG A 78 -3.34 -1.36 -5.49
CA ARG A 78 -4.64 -1.34 -4.78
C ARG A 78 -5.30 0.02 -4.76
N LEU A 79 -4.66 1.05 -5.32
CA LEU A 79 -5.34 2.33 -5.54
C LEU A 79 -6.36 2.17 -6.67
N THR A 80 -7.46 2.91 -6.57
CA THR A 80 -8.55 2.85 -7.54
C THR A 80 -8.22 3.71 -8.75
N THR A 81 -7.43 3.15 -9.67
CA THR A 81 -7.21 3.73 -11.00
C THR A 81 -8.43 3.50 -11.90
N LEU A 82 -8.57 4.29 -12.98
CA LEU A 82 -9.72 4.23 -13.90
C LEU A 82 -9.72 3.00 -14.81
N ASP A 83 -8.73 2.13 -14.70
CA ASP A 83 -8.66 0.81 -15.38
C ASP A 83 -9.68 -0.21 -14.85
N ARG A 84 -10.41 0.11 -13.77
CA ARG A 84 -11.38 -0.80 -13.15
C ARG A 84 -12.77 -0.70 -13.76
N PRO A 85 -13.49 -1.82 -13.94
CA PRO A 85 -14.73 -1.88 -14.73
C PRO A 85 -15.86 -1.01 -14.19
N TRP A 86 -15.90 -0.69 -12.89
CA TRP A 86 -16.90 0.20 -12.31
C TRP A 86 -16.71 1.69 -12.65
N PHE A 87 -15.57 2.09 -13.24
CA PHE A 87 -15.35 3.45 -13.74
C PHE A 87 -15.67 3.59 -15.24
N SER A 88 -16.19 2.55 -15.90
CA SER A 88 -16.59 2.56 -17.32
C SER A 88 -17.64 3.62 -17.69
N HIS A 89 -18.38 4.14 -16.71
CA HIS A 89 -19.36 5.21 -16.90
C HIS A 89 -18.76 6.61 -16.93
N LEU A 90 -17.47 6.77 -16.58
CA LEU A 90 -16.79 8.05 -16.67
C LEU A 90 -16.34 8.25 -18.12
N GLU A 91 -17.00 9.14 -18.84
CA GLU A 91 -16.71 9.48 -20.25
C GLU A 91 -15.29 10.01 -20.47
N THR A 92 -14.61 10.41 -19.39
CA THR A 92 -13.31 11.07 -19.40
C THR A 92 -12.27 10.19 -18.70
N PHE A 93 -11.46 9.45 -19.49
CA PHE A 93 -10.34 8.64 -18.99
C PHE A 93 -9.07 9.46 -18.70
N TYR A 94 -9.15 10.78 -18.83
CA TYR A 94 -7.98 11.62 -18.80
C TYR A 94 -7.38 11.68 -17.38
N CYS A 95 -6.17 11.15 -17.28
CA CYS A 95 -5.16 11.40 -16.26
C CYS A 95 -5.05 12.87 -15.81
N LEU A 96 -4.13 13.11 -14.87
CA LEU A 96 -3.55 14.44 -14.55
C LEU A 96 -2.99 15.23 -15.77
N CYS A 97 -2.93 14.65 -16.96
CA CYS A 97 -2.31 15.21 -18.15
C CYS A 97 -3.27 15.64 -19.28
N ASP A 98 -4.60 15.51 -19.10
CA ASP A 98 -5.60 15.80 -20.14
C ASP A 98 -5.32 15.08 -21.48
N GLN A 99 -4.57 13.97 -21.47
CA GLN A 99 -4.25 13.17 -22.65
C GLN A 99 -5.20 11.97 -22.73
N PRO A 100 -5.60 11.52 -23.94
CA PRO A 100 -6.43 10.34 -24.18
C PRO A 100 -5.68 9.03 -23.93
N VAL A 101 -5.14 8.88 -22.73
CA VAL A 101 -4.40 7.71 -22.27
C VAL A 101 -5.12 7.13 -21.06
N LEU A 102 -5.27 5.81 -21.05
CA LEU A 102 -5.87 5.08 -19.93
C LEU A 102 -5.07 5.32 -18.64
N GLU A 103 -5.76 5.72 -17.57
CA GLU A 103 -5.14 5.85 -16.24
C GLU A 103 -4.81 4.47 -15.65
N THR A 104 -3.56 4.05 -15.79
CA THR A 104 -2.96 2.92 -15.08
C THR A 104 -2.05 3.41 -13.94
N HIS A 105 -1.59 2.52 -13.06
CA HIS A 105 -0.59 2.90 -12.05
C HIS A 105 0.71 3.41 -12.69
N SER A 106 1.20 2.75 -13.76
CA SER A 106 2.40 3.18 -14.49
C SER A 106 2.22 4.54 -15.16
N HIS A 107 1.05 4.80 -15.73
CA HIS A 107 0.77 6.12 -16.27
C HIS A 107 0.64 7.16 -15.15
N LEU A 108 -0.14 6.91 -14.10
CA LEU A 108 -0.37 7.85 -13.01
C LEU A 108 0.93 8.19 -12.25
N PHE A 109 1.76 7.19 -11.96
CA PHE A 109 3.01 7.35 -11.20
C PHE A 109 4.22 7.38 -12.13
N PHE A 110 4.47 8.59 -12.66
CA PHE A 110 5.68 9.02 -13.39
C PHE A 110 5.72 8.71 -14.89
N GLY A 111 4.72 8.03 -15.45
CA GLY A 111 4.50 7.98 -16.90
C GLY A 111 3.73 9.19 -17.45
N CYS A 112 2.90 9.82 -16.61
CA CYS A 112 2.07 10.97 -16.96
C CYS A 112 2.93 12.24 -16.99
N PRO A 113 2.86 13.09 -18.04
CA PRO A 113 3.63 14.33 -18.15
C PRO A 113 3.60 15.23 -16.89
N PHE A 114 2.44 15.31 -16.22
CA PHE A 114 2.30 16.05 -14.96
C PHE A 114 3.21 15.45 -13.87
N SER A 115 3.06 14.16 -13.58
CA SER A 115 3.82 13.47 -12.55
C SER A 115 5.32 13.36 -12.88
N ALA A 116 5.68 13.21 -14.15
CA ALA A 116 7.05 13.23 -14.64
C ALA A 116 7.70 14.61 -14.48
N GLY A 117 6.92 15.69 -14.64
CA GLY A 117 7.31 17.05 -14.32
C GLY A 117 7.70 17.20 -12.84
N CYS A 118 6.87 16.68 -11.93
CA CYS A 118 7.15 16.69 -10.50
C CYS A 118 8.46 15.95 -10.17
N VAL A 119 8.70 14.78 -10.78
CA VAL A 119 9.96 14.03 -10.64
C VAL A 119 11.13 14.87 -11.14
N SER A 120 11.01 15.50 -12.30
CA SER A 120 12.07 16.33 -12.90
C SER A 120 12.47 17.51 -12.01
N VAL A 121 11.50 18.13 -11.31
CA VAL A 121 11.77 19.17 -10.31
C VAL A 121 12.54 18.60 -9.13
N LEU A 122 12.13 17.45 -8.59
CA LEU A 122 12.80 16.80 -7.46
C LEU A 122 14.18 16.27 -7.83
N GLN A 123 14.38 15.81 -9.06
CA GLN A 123 15.69 15.40 -9.57
C GLN A 123 16.66 16.56 -9.56
N ARG A 124 16.24 17.75 -10.01
CA ARG A 124 17.09 18.96 -9.98
C ARG A 124 17.35 19.47 -8.58
N ARG A 125 16.34 19.48 -7.71
CA ARG A 125 16.43 20.11 -6.37
C ARG A 125 17.10 19.22 -5.31
N VAL A 126 16.82 17.93 -5.32
CA VAL A 126 17.24 17.01 -4.25
C VAL A 126 17.90 15.73 -4.79
N ARG A 127 18.31 15.72 -6.07
CA ARG A 127 18.96 14.58 -6.74
C ARG A 127 18.15 13.29 -6.63
N PHE A 128 16.82 13.41 -6.58
CA PHE A 128 15.92 12.26 -6.59
C PHE A 128 15.83 11.71 -8.00
N PHE A 129 16.33 10.49 -8.21
CA PHE A 129 16.24 9.80 -9.48
C PHE A 129 15.16 8.72 -9.42
N TRP A 130 14.34 8.66 -10.47
CA TRP A 130 13.39 7.57 -10.70
C TRP A 130 13.53 7.11 -12.16
N PRO A 131 13.52 5.79 -12.43
CA PRO A 131 13.60 5.26 -13.78
C PRO A 131 12.33 5.54 -14.58
N MET A 132 12.48 5.97 -15.83
CA MET A 132 11.37 6.14 -16.77
C MET A 132 10.93 4.78 -17.31
N SER A 133 10.25 4.00 -16.48
CA SER A 133 9.80 2.64 -16.76
C SER A 133 8.43 2.38 -16.12
N GLU A 134 7.88 1.19 -16.35
CA GLU A 134 6.71 0.68 -15.62
C GLU A 134 6.86 0.84 -14.10
N TRP A 135 5.74 1.10 -13.42
CA TRP A 135 5.70 1.35 -11.98
C TRP A 135 6.34 0.23 -11.17
N SER A 136 5.99 -1.02 -11.49
CA SER A 136 6.51 -2.22 -10.82
C SER A 136 8.03 -2.34 -10.93
N TRP A 137 8.59 -2.01 -12.10
CA TRP A 137 10.04 -1.98 -12.30
C TRP A 137 10.70 -0.87 -11.49
N GLY A 138 10.10 0.32 -11.44
CA GLY A 138 10.60 1.43 -10.64
C GLY A 138 10.62 1.12 -9.14
N VAL A 139 9.59 0.43 -8.64
CA VAL A 139 9.54 -0.08 -7.26
C VAL A 139 10.64 -1.11 -7.02
N ASP A 140 10.84 -2.04 -7.96
CA ASP A 140 11.90 -3.06 -7.88
C ASP A 140 13.31 -2.43 -7.81
N TRP A 141 13.56 -1.46 -8.69
CA TRP A 141 14.78 -0.66 -8.68
C TRP A 141 14.96 0.10 -7.37
N ALA A 142 13.91 0.76 -6.87
CA ALA A 142 13.97 1.60 -5.68
C ALA A 142 14.30 0.79 -4.41
N TRP A 143 13.67 -0.38 -4.22
CA TRP A 143 13.94 -1.17 -3.01
C TRP A 143 15.35 -1.73 -3.00
N ARG A 144 15.90 -2.08 -4.17
CA ARG A 144 17.31 -2.51 -4.32
C ARG A 144 18.26 -1.35 -4.05
N ARG A 145 17.99 -0.18 -4.64
CA ARG A 145 18.87 0.99 -4.59
C ARG A 145 18.89 1.67 -3.23
N TRP A 146 17.75 1.70 -2.54
CA TRP A 146 17.57 2.38 -1.26
C TRP A 146 17.34 1.39 -0.12
N ARG A 147 17.91 0.19 -0.17
CA ARG A 147 17.72 -0.84 0.88
C ARG A 147 18.30 -0.43 2.24
N GLU A 148 19.48 0.19 2.24
CA GLU A 148 20.23 0.53 3.44
C GLU A 148 19.74 1.80 4.12
N ASN A 149 19.93 1.90 5.44
CA ASN A 149 19.42 3.00 6.28
C ASN A 149 20.31 4.24 6.30
N HIS A 150 21.00 4.54 5.19
CA HIS A 150 21.69 5.80 5.01
C HIS A 150 20.69 6.96 4.99
N LEU A 151 21.10 8.13 5.51
CA LEU A 151 20.25 9.32 5.59
C LEU A 151 19.63 9.68 4.24
N LEU A 152 20.43 9.65 3.18
CA LEU A 152 20.00 9.95 1.81
C LEU A 152 18.97 8.94 1.30
N ASN A 153 19.17 7.63 1.53
CA ASN A 153 18.21 6.60 1.15
C ASN A 153 16.88 6.77 1.91
N MET A 154 16.94 7.08 3.21
CA MET A 154 15.74 7.35 3.99
C MET A 154 15.00 8.60 3.50
N ALA A 155 15.74 9.64 3.11
CA ALA A 155 15.16 10.83 2.49
C ALA A 155 14.50 10.49 1.15
N HIS A 156 15.15 9.74 0.25
CA HIS A 156 14.56 9.32 -1.02
C HIS A 156 13.29 8.48 -0.85
N ARG A 157 13.25 7.54 0.12
CA ARG A 157 12.02 6.80 0.44
C ARG A 157 10.88 7.73 0.88
N ALA A 158 11.19 8.71 1.73
CA ALA A 158 10.20 9.70 2.18
C ALA A 158 9.74 10.60 1.04
N THR A 159 10.65 11.03 0.16
CA THR A 159 10.34 11.78 -1.06
C THR A 159 9.44 10.99 -1.99
N LEU A 160 9.73 9.71 -2.22
CA LEU A 160 8.86 8.82 -3.01
C LEU A 160 7.45 8.76 -2.40
N ALA A 161 7.35 8.49 -1.10
CA ALA A 161 6.07 8.39 -0.41
C ALA A 161 5.27 9.70 -0.49
N ALA A 162 5.93 10.85 -0.27
CA ALA A 162 5.31 12.16 -0.38
C ALA A 162 4.85 12.46 -1.80
N LEU A 163 5.68 12.16 -2.80
CA LEU A 163 5.36 12.41 -4.20
C LEU A 163 4.16 11.58 -4.67
N VAL A 164 4.16 10.27 -4.38
CA VAL A 164 3.03 9.37 -4.69
C VAL A 164 1.75 9.86 -4.01
N TYR A 165 1.85 10.28 -2.74
CA TYR A 165 0.72 10.85 -2.02
C TYR A 165 0.18 12.12 -2.67
N GLN A 166 1.04 13.07 -3.06
CA GLN A 166 0.62 14.33 -3.67
C GLN A 166 0.01 14.10 -5.05
N VAL A 167 0.60 13.24 -5.88
CA VAL A 167 0.04 12.84 -7.18
C VAL A 167 -1.35 12.23 -7.00
N TRP A 168 -1.51 11.31 -6.05
CA TRP A 168 -2.80 10.70 -5.73
C TRP A 168 -3.83 11.73 -5.24
N LEU A 169 -3.40 12.66 -4.38
CA LEU A 169 -4.24 13.73 -3.86
C LEU A 169 -4.72 14.66 -4.98
N GLU A 170 -3.82 15.11 -5.86
CA GLU A 170 -4.17 15.97 -7.00
C GLU A 170 -5.11 15.26 -7.97
N ARG A 171 -4.90 13.97 -8.22
CA ARG A 171 -5.80 13.17 -9.07
C ARG A 171 -7.20 13.14 -8.49
N ASN A 172 -7.34 12.87 -7.19
CA ASN A 172 -8.63 12.87 -6.53
C ASN A 172 -9.29 14.26 -6.50
N LYS A 173 -8.53 15.33 -6.29
CA LYS A 173 -9.06 16.71 -6.36
C LYS A 173 -9.63 17.03 -7.74
N ARG A 174 -8.97 16.62 -8.82
CA ARG A 174 -9.47 16.86 -10.19
C ARG A 174 -10.76 16.11 -10.46
N ILE A 175 -10.85 14.86 -10.03
CA ILE A 175 -12.04 14.03 -10.26
C ILE A 175 -13.23 14.44 -9.38
N PHE A 176 -13.00 14.73 -8.10
CA PHE A 176 -14.10 14.94 -7.15
C PHE A 176 -14.37 16.42 -6.83
N SER A 177 -13.49 17.34 -7.22
CA SER A 177 -13.61 18.77 -6.85
C SER A 177 -13.30 19.74 -8.00
N ASN A 178 -12.96 19.25 -9.19
CA ASN A 178 -12.62 20.03 -10.38
C ASN A 178 -11.56 21.14 -10.15
N GLN A 179 -10.65 20.94 -9.18
CA GLN A 179 -9.54 21.86 -8.88
C GLN A 179 -8.26 21.38 -9.54
N ARG A 180 -7.50 22.29 -10.18
CA ARG A 180 -6.26 21.97 -10.90
C ARG A 180 -5.07 22.76 -10.36
N SER A 181 -4.05 22.07 -9.86
CA SER A 181 -2.75 22.66 -9.51
C SER A 181 -1.72 22.40 -10.61
N SER A 182 -0.77 23.31 -10.80
CA SER A 182 0.41 23.11 -11.66
C SER A 182 1.44 22.19 -11.00
N PRO A 183 2.24 21.43 -11.78
CA PRO A 183 3.26 20.50 -11.27
C PRO A 183 4.46 21.20 -10.61
#